data_AF-A0AAV5FCT6-F1
#
_entry.id   AF-A0AAV5FCT6-F1
#
_cell.length_a   1.000
_cell.length_b   1.000
_cell.length_c   1.000
_cell.angle_alpha   90.00
_cell.angle_beta   90.00
_cell.angle_gamma   90.00
#
_symmetry.space_group_name_H-M   'P 1'
#
loop_
_entity.id
_entity.type
_entity.pdbx_description
1 polymer ?
#
loop_
_entity_poly.entity_id
_entity_poly.type
_entity_poly.pdbx_seq_one_letter_code
_entity_poly.pdbx_strand_id
1 'polypeptide(L)'
;MDRSLLEDEEGTCQTAAAAAVADAPEQKEETLEEVLSRHRKEKSKLQDKETSLKKGAAKGSKAEQKAKKKQVEEEISRLSAELEAKHAAELASFGYKPSDSSDKGNLDNLVKAIAGVSVSSSSESSKPSKGARRREKKAKEEAAREQRIQEEQSNLVSDRMIEDEKLEKKLEPMGLTIQEIKPDGHCLYRAVENQLSLRSNSATRYSYQELRLMTAKYMREHAADFLPFFLAEGKVETGPDPSESFQRYCQDIESTAAWGGQLELGALTHCLKKHIVVYSGSFPDVEMGKEYKSGSGGSNGDAASIRLSYHRHAYGLGEHYNSVIPTELS
;
A
#
# COMPACT_ATOMS: atom_id res chain seq x y z
N MET A 1 20.39 53.62 -66.51
CA MET A 1 20.26 53.64 -65.05
C MET A 1 20.91 52.35 -64.55
N ASP A 2 22.25 52.19 -64.62
CA ASP A 2 23.26 52.88 -63.78
C ASP A 2 23.10 52.48 -62.30
N ARG A 3 24.11 52.13 -61.49
CA ARG A 3 25.59 51.94 -61.59
C ARG A 3 26.05 51.27 -60.26
N SER A 4 27.19 50.60 -60.04
CA SER A 4 28.44 50.29 -60.78
C SER A 4 28.96 48.88 -60.29
N LEU A 5 30.00 48.18 -60.79
CA LEU A 5 31.48 48.36 -60.74
C LEU A 5 32.02 48.67 -59.32
N LEU A 6 33.06 48.05 -58.73
CA LEU A 6 34.04 46.99 -59.08
C LEU A 6 34.26 46.11 -57.81
N GLU A 7 34.64 44.82 -57.85
CA GLU A 7 36.01 44.28 -58.07
C GLU A 7 37.11 45.00 -57.25
N ASP A 8 37.84 44.22 -56.42
CA ASP A 8 39.30 44.10 -56.51
C ASP A 8 39.83 43.05 -55.51
N GLU A 9 40.69 42.16 -56.00
CA GLU A 9 41.61 41.34 -55.19
C GLU A 9 42.79 42.21 -54.73
N GLU A 10 43.40 41.91 -53.59
CA GLU A 10 44.86 41.97 -53.31
C GLU A 10 45.08 41.27 -51.94
N GLY A 11 46.24 40.74 -51.58
CA GLY A 11 47.56 40.88 -52.19
C GLY A 11 48.61 41.03 -51.07
N THR A 12 49.41 39.99 -50.92
CA THR A 12 50.55 39.74 -50.00
C THR A 12 51.48 40.92 -49.61
N CYS A 13 52.30 40.68 -48.56
CA CYS A 13 53.54 41.37 -48.10
C CYS A 13 53.39 42.31 -46.88
N GLN A 14 54.03 42.01 -45.74
CA GLN A 14 55.42 42.38 -45.34
C GLN A 14 55.56 43.89 -45.01
N THR A 15 56.17 44.35 -43.90
CA THR A 15 57.16 43.76 -42.97
C THR A 15 57.27 44.60 -41.68
N ALA A 16 57.90 44.04 -40.62
CA ALA A 16 58.62 44.75 -39.55
C ALA A 16 57.82 45.64 -38.56
N ALA A 17 58.18 45.78 -37.27
CA ALA A 17 59.13 45.05 -36.41
C ALA A 17 58.89 45.43 -34.92
N ALA A 18 59.69 44.85 -34.02
CA ALA A 18 59.94 45.30 -32.63
C ALA A 18 58.85 45.08 -31.56
N ALA A 19 58.76 43.82 -31.14
CA ALA A 19 58.96 43.36 -29.75
C ALA A 19 58.54 44.26 -28.57
N ALA A 20 57.66 43.70 -27.73
CA ALA A 20 57.73 43.85 -26.27
C ALA A 20 57.39 42.48 -25.63
N VAL A 21 58.36 41.88 -24.94
CA VAL A 21 58.17 40.63 -24.19
C VAL A 21 57.54 40.97 -22.85
N ALA A 22 56.42 40.32 -22.52
CA ALA A 22 55.84 40.34 -21.19
C ALA A 22 55.54 38.91 -20.74
N ASP A 23 56.35 38.47 -19.78
CA ASP A 23 56.32 37.24 -18.99
C ASP A 23 54.93 36.62 -18.81
N ALA A 24 54.79 35.35 -19.25
CA ALA A 24 53.61 34.52 -19.01
C ALA A 24 54.02 33.30 -18.19
N PRO A 25 53.25 32.87 -17.18
CA PRO A 25 53.68 31.88 -16.22
C PRO A 25 53.93 30.53 -16.89
N GLU A 26 55.13 30.00 -16.65
CA GLU A 26 55.67 28.73 -17.13
C GLU A 26 54.68 27.57 -16.87
N GLN A 27 53.94 27.17 -17.90
CA GLN A 27 53.11 25.96 -17.82
C GLN A 27 54.03 24.75 -17.78
N LYS A 28 54.13 24.12 -16.60
CA LYS A 28 54.62 22.74 -16.53
C LYS A 28 53.69 21.87 -17.35
N GLU A 29 54.23 21.21 -18.37
CA GLU A 29 53.51 20.16 -19.10
C GLU A 29 53.26 18.99 -18.12
N GLU A 30 52.08 18.98 -17.48
CA GLU A 30 51.63 17.84 -16.66
C GLU A 30 51.55 16.60 -17.56
N THR A 31 52.17 15.50 -17.14
CA THR A 31 52.04 14.23 -17.86
C THR A 31 50.62 13.68 -17.71
N LEU A 32 50.17 12.85 -18.67
CA LEU A 32 48.84 12.23 -18.62
C LEU A 32 48.58 11.46 -17.31
N GLU A 33 49.62 10.84 -16.73
CA GLU A 33 49.53 10.16 -15.44
C GLU A 33 49.33 11.12 -14.26
N GLU A 34 49.95 12.30 -14.29
CA GLU A 34 49.76 13.36 -13.30
C GLU A 34 48.36 13.96 -13.38
N VAL A 35 47.85 14.22 -14.59
CA VAL A 35 46.47 14.67 -14.83
C VAL A 35 45.45 13.66 -14.28
N LEU A 36 45.61 12.37 -14.60
CA LEU A 36 44.75 11.30 -14.06
C LEU A 36 44.86 11.15 -12.53
N SER A 37 46.06 11.36 -11.97
CA SER A 37 46.29 11.38 -10.51
C SER A 37 45.60 12.57 -9.84
N ARG A 38 45.63 13.75 -10.48
CA ARG A 38 44.90 14.96 -10.05
C ARG A 38 43.39 14.76 -10.12
N HIS A 39 42.87 14.21 -11.21
CA HIS A 39 41.43 13.90 -11.36
C HIS A 39 40.91 13.00 -10.23
N ARG A 40 41.66 11.95 -9.85
CA ARG A 40 41.30 11.07 -8.71
C ARG A 40 41.24 11.84 -7.39
N LYS A 41 42.24 12.70 -7.13
CA LYS A 41 42.28 13.53 -5.91
C LYS A 41 41.12 14.53 -5.87
N GLU A 42 40.74 15.10 -7.01
CA GLU A 42 39.60 16.02 -7.13
C GLU A 42 38.25 15.32 -6.95
N LYS A 43 38.06 14.13 -7.54
CA LYS A 43 36.85 13.31 -7.32
C LYS A 43 36.73 12.89 -5.85
N SER A 44 37.83 12.50 -5.19
CA SER A 44 37.83 12.22 -3.74
C SER A 44 37.46 13.46 -2.92
N LYS A 45 38.04 14.63 -3.21
CA LYS A 45 37.72 15.89 -2.52
C LYS A 45 36.25 16.30 -2.72
N LEU A 46 35.66 16.05 -3.90
CA LEU A 46 34.23 16.28 -4.11
C LEU A 46 33.37 15.32 -3.29
N GLN A 47 33.72 14.03 -3.19
CA GLN A 47 32.99 13.08 -2.34
C GLN A 47 33.04 13.50 -0.86
N ASP A 48 34.19 13.96 -0.36
CA ASP A 48 34.31 14.50 1.00
C ASP A 48 33.42 15.75 1.20
N LYS A 49 33.43 16.69 0.23
CA LYS A 49 32.57 17.88 0.24
C LYS A 49 31.09 17.51 0.19
N GLU A 50 30.70 16.55 -0.65
CA GLU A 50 29.34 16.05 -0.80
C GLU A 50 28.81 15.47 0.52
N THR A 51 29.59 14.61 1.19
CA THR A 51 29.17 14.05 2.48
C THR A 51 29.08 15.11 3.57
N SER A 52 29.89 16.17 3.52
CA SER A 52 29.82 17.31 4.43
C SER A 52 28.54 18.13 4.21
N LEU A 53 28.22 18.49 2.96
CA LEU A 53 26.99 19.22 2.61
C LEU A 53 25.72 18.42 2.98
N LYS A 54 25.69 17.12 2.68
CA LYS A 54 24.58 16.23 3.06
C LYS A 54 24.39 16.14 4.59
N LYS A 55 25.49 16.11 5.37
CA LYS A 55 25.44 16.17 6.85
C LYS A 55 24.98 17.55 7.37
N GLY A 56 25.26 18.63 6.65
CA GLY A 56 24.77 19.98 6.95
C GLY A 56 23.25 20.09 6.74
N ALA A 57 22.75 19.61 5.61
CA ALA A 57 21.32 19.64 5.26
C ALA A 57 20.43 18.80 6.20
N ALA A 58 20.99 17.82 6.90
CA ALA A 58 20.29 16.98 7.87
C ALA A 58 20.03 17.67 9.24
N LYS A 59 20.37 18.96 9.40
CA LYS A 59 20.17 19.74 10.64
C LYS A 59 19.08 20.80 10.50
N GLY A 60 18.20 20.89 11.50
CA GLY A 60 17.11 21.88 11.58
C GLY A 60 15.73 21.23 11.67
N SER A 61 14.67 22.03 11.53
CA SER A 61 13.28 21.56 11.53
C SER A 61 12.92 20.76 10.26
N LYS A 62 11.82 19.98 10.31
CA LYS A 62 11.39 19.11 9.20
C LYS A 62 11.12 19.88 7.88
N ALA A 63 10.66 21.13 7.97
CA ALA A 63 10.45 21.99 6.80
C ALA A 63 11.80 22.49 6.23
N GLU A 64 12.70 22.98 7.09
CA GLU A 64 14.03 23.42 6.67
C GLU A 64 14.86 22.29 6.06
N GLN A 65 14.81 21.08 6.63
CA GLN A 65 15.52 19.92 6.09
C GLN A 65 15.07 19.61 4.65
N LYS A 66 13.77 19.71 4.34
CA LYS A 66 13.26 19.48 2.97
C LYS A 66 13.79 20.52 1.98
N ALA A 67 13.82 21.80 2.37
CA ALA A 67 14.34 22.88 1.54
C ALA A 67 15.86 22.77 1.35
N LYS A 68 16.63 22.63 2.45
CA LYS A 68 18.10 22.51 2.44
C LYS A 68 18.56 21.25 1.70
N LYS A 69 17.84 20.13 1.81
CA LYS A 69 18.15 18.90 1.05
C LYS A 69 18.04 19.13 -0.46
N LYS A 70 16.95 19.74 -0.95
CA LYS A 70 16.77 20.04 -2.38
C LYS A 70 17.88 20.96 -2.90
N GLN A 71 18.20 22.02 -2.16
CA GLN A 71 19.26 22.96 -2.52
C GLN A 71 20.65 22.29 -2.58
N VAL A 72 20.98 21.45 -1.60
CA VAL A 72 22.24 20.70 -1.57
C VAL A 72 22.32 19.66 -2.68
N GLU A 73 21.22 19.01 -3.03
CA GLU A 73 21.15 18.04 -4.13
C GLU A 73 21.38 18.70 -5.50
N GLU A 74 20.78 19.87 -5.74
CA GLU A 74 21.05 20.72 -6.91
C GLU A 74 22.51 21.20 -6.95
N GLU A 75 23.08 21.64 -5.82
CA GLU A 75 24.49 22.07 -5.74
C GLU A 75 25.47 20.92 -6.05
N ILE A 76 25.22 19.72 -5.52
CA ILE A 76 26.03 18.53 -5.77
C ILE A 76 25.98 18.15 -7.25
N SER A 77 24.80 18.13 -7.85
CA SER A 77 24.64 17.85 -9.29
C SER A 77 25.43 18.84 -10.14
N ARG A 78 25.38 20.13 -9.80
CA ARG A 78 26.16 21.18 -10.49
C ARG A 78 27.67 20.97 -10.34
N LEU A 79 28.16 20.78 -9.12
CA LEU A 79 29.60 20.61 -8.84
C LEU A 79 30.17 19.35 -9.50
N SER A 80 29.40 18.25 -9.52
CA SER A 80 29.80 17.01 -10.20
C SER A 80 29.85 17.19 -11.72
N ALA A 81 28.84 17.83 -12.32
CA ALA A 81 28.82 18.08 -13.76
C ALA A 81 29.95 19.03 -14.19
N GLU A 82 30.24 20.07 -13.40
CA GLU A 82 31.34 20.99 -13.66
C GLU A 82 32.71 20.30 -13.62
N LEU A 83 32.94 19.39 -12.65
CA LEU A 83 34.20 18.66 -12.56
C LEU A 83 34.36 17.63 -13.68
N GLU A 84 33.32 16.84 -13.99
CA GLU A 84 33.38 15.88 -15.10
C GLU A 84 33.55 16.61 -16.45
N ALA A 85 32.95 17.79 -16.64
CA ALA A 85 33.18 18.60 -17.84
C ALA A 85 34.63 19.11 -17.95
N LYS A 86 35.25 19.54 -16.84
CA LYS A 86 36.67 19.91 -16.80
C LYS A 86 37.57 18.71 -17.08
N HIS A 87 37.31 17.56 -16.44
CA HIS A 87 38.07 16.33 -16.66
C HIS A 87 37.95 15.84 -18.11
N ALA A 88 36.77 15.93 -18.72
CA ALA A 88 36.56 15.60 -20.13
C ALA A 88 37.30 16.57 -21.07
N ALA A 89 37.29 17.88 -20.79
CA ALA A 89 38.01 18.87 -21.58
C ALA A 89 39.54 18.70 -21.48
N GLU A 90 40.06 18.46 -20.28
CA GLU A 90 41.48 18.16 -20.05
C GLU A 90 41.90 16.87 -20.76
N LEU A 91 41.12 15.78 -20.66
CA LEU A 91 41.41 14.54 -21.40
C LEU A 91 41.34 14.75 -22.93
N ALA A 92 40.41 15.56 -23.41
CA ALA A 92 40.30 15.89 -24.84
C ALA A 92 41.52 16.68 -25.35
N SER A 93 42.11 17.58 -24.55
CA SER A 93 43.37 18.27 -24.92
C SER A 93 44.57 17.33 -25.03
N PHE A 94 44.57 16.20 -24.32
CA PHE A 94 45.56 15.12 -24.47
C PHE A 94 45.16 14.10 -25.56
N GLY A 95 44.19 14.43 -26.43
CA GLY A 95 43.79 13.61 -27.57
C GLY A 95 42.84 12.45 -27.26
N TYR A 96 42.35 12.32 -26.02
CA TYR A 96 41.45 11.24 -25.63
C TYR A 96 40.03 11.46 -26.17
N LYS A 97 39.60 10.63 -27.13
CA LYS A 97 38.20 10.56 -27.58
C LYS A 97 37.45 9.49 -26.77
N PRO A 98 36.30 9.80 -26.15
CA PRO A 98 35.45 8.79 -25.55
C PRO A 98 34.71 8.02 -26.66
N SER A 99 35.33 6.97 -27.20
CA SER A 99 34.63 6.03 -28.08
C SER A 99 33.68 5.14 -27.26
N ASP A 100 32.43 5.08 -27.67
CA ASP A 100 31.45 4.16 -27.10
C ASP A 100 31.84 2.70 -27.34
N SER A 101 31.42 1.81 -26.43
CA SER A 101 31.50 0.34 -26.47
C SER A 101 32.70 -0.40 -25.79
N SER A 102 32.30 -1.41 -25.02
CA SER A 102 33.01 -2.62 -24.53
C SER A 102 34.24 -2.55 -23.58
N ASP A 103 35.22 -1.64 -23.70
CA ASP A 103 36.54 -1.89 -23.04
C ASP A 103 36.84 -1.19 -21.70
N LYS A 104 35.85 -0.59 -21.02
CA LYS A 104 36.04 0.02 -19.69
C LYS A 104 36.59 -0.96 -18.64
N GLY A 105 36.19 -2.24 -18.70
CA GLY A 105 36.63 -3.26 -17.76
C GLY A 105 38.11 -3.66 -17.90
N ASN A 106 38.72 -3.44 -19.06
CA ASN A 106 40.10 -3.85 -19.32
C ASN A 106 41.09 -2.76 -18.87
N LEU A 107 40.75 -1.48 -19.11
CA LEU A 107 41.59 -0.35 -18.69
C LEU A 107 41.69 -0.21 -17.17
N ASP A 108 40.59 -0.37 -16.43
CA ASP A 108 40.60 -0.37 -14.95
C ASP A 108 41.48 -1.50 -14.35
N ASN A 109 41.57 -2.65 -15.05
CA ASN A 109 42.43 -3.76 -14.66
C ASN A 109 43.91 -3.52 -15.02
N LEU A 110 44.21 -2.97 -16.20
CA LEU A 110 45.57 -2.63 -16.60
C LEU A 110 46.16 -1.51 -15.70
N VAL A 111 45.34 -0.51 -15.36
CA VAL A 111 45.70 0.57 -14.43
C VAL A 111 45.89 0.07 -12.99
N LYS A 112 45.19 -1.00 -12.57
CA LYS A 112 45.50 -1.72 -11.33
C LYS A 112 46.81 -2.51 -11.40
N ALA A 113 47.11 -3.14 -12.55
CA ALA A 113 48.30 -3.96 -12.73
C ALA A 113 49.60 -3.13 -12.73
N ILE A 114 49.57 -1.92 -13.31
CA ILE A 114 50.70 -0.98 -13.28
C ILE A 114 50.92 -0.40 -11.87
N ALA A 115 49.88 -0.34 -11.03
CA ALA A 115 49.92 0.22 -9.67
C ALA A 115 50.51 -0.70 -8.58
N GLY A 116 51.48 -1.56 -8.92
CA GLY A 116 52.52 -1.99 -8.00
C GLY A 116 52.13 -2.84 -6.77
N VAL A 117 51.23 -3.82 -6.92
CA VAL A 117 51.05 -4.88 -5.90
C VAL A 117 51.65 -6.19 -6.40
N SER A 118 52.76 -6.60 -5.79
CA SER A 118 53.37 -7.91 -6.06
C SER A 118 52.39 -9.05 -5.73
N VAL A 119 52.01 -9.82 -6.76
CA VAL A 119 51.26 -11.05 -6.57
C VAL A 119 52.22 -12.16 -6.14
N SER A 120 52.49 -12.23 -4.84
CA SER A 120 52.93 -13.46 -4.20
C SER A 120 51.69 -14.33 -3.94
N SER A 121 51.74 -15.59 -4.34
CA SER A 121 50.65 -16.55 -4.20
C SER A 121 50.38 -16.91 -2.73
N SER A 122 49.33 -16.37 -2.14
CA SER A 122 48.72 -16.92 -0.91
C SER A 122 47.20 -16.83 -0.93
N SER A 123 46.56 -18.00 -0.84
CA SER A 123 45.12 -18.13 -0.68
C SER A 123 44.72 -17.83 0.78
N GLU A 124 44.68 -16.56 1.16
CA GLU A 124 44.04 -16.12 2.41
C GLU A 124 42.68 -15.47 2.14
N SER A 125 41.63 -16.05 2.72
CA SER A 125 40.30 -15.46 2.76
C SER A 125 40.35 -14.08 3.42
N SER A 126 40.03 -13.02 2.68
CA SER A 126 40.06 -11.65 3.19
C SER A 126 39.05 -11.47 4.33
N LYS A 127 39.56 -11.43 5.58
CA LYS A 127 38.74 -11.31 6.79
C LYS A 127 37.91 -10.02 6.71
N PRO A 128 36.57 -10.05 6.81
CA PRO A 128 35.74 -8.87 6.64
C PRO A 128 36.09 -7.81 7.68
N SER A 129 36.14 -6.55 7.23
CA SER A 129 36.62 -5.43 8.04
C SER A 129 35.81 -5.26 9.33
N LYS A 130 36.41 -4.63 10.35
CA LYS A 130 35.75 -4.37 11.65
C LYS A 130 34.43 -3.60 11.49
N GLY A 131 34.33 -2.75 10.45
CA GLY A 131 33.09 -2.05 10.07
C GLY A 131 32.06 -2.97 9.40
N ALA A 132 32.48 -3.85 8.49
CA ALA A 132 31.62 -4.85 7.86
C ALA A 132 31.02 -5.81 8.91
N ARG A 133 31.85 -6.38 9.79
CA ARG A 133 31.41 -7.23 10.91
C ARG A 133 30.40 -6.55 11.84
N ARG A 134 30.53 -5.23 12.07
CA ARG A 134 29.57 -4.47 12.90
C ARG A 134 28.23 -4.27 12.20
N ARG A 135 28.22 -4.04 10.87
CA ARG A 135 26.98 -3.97 10.08
C ARG A 135 26.30 -5.32 9.98
N GLU A 136 27.06 -6.38 9.71
CA GLU A 136 26.55 -7.75 9.64
C GLU A 136 25.94 -8.19 10.98
N LYS A 137 26.60 -7.90 12.12
CA LYS A 137 26.02 -8.14 13.44
C LYS A 137 24.70 -7.39 13.63
N LYS A 138 24.64 -6.09 13.30
CA LYS A 138 23.38 -5.32 13.41
C LYS A 138 22.28 -5.90 12.52
N ALA A 139 22.59 -6.24 11.27
CA ALA A 139 21.63 -6.82 10.33
C ALA A 139 21.10 -8.19 10.81
N LYS A 140 21.95 -9.04 11.39
CA LYS A 140 21.53 -10.30 12.02
C LYS A 140 20.68 -10.09 13.27
N GLU A 141 21.01 -9.08 14.09
CA GLU A 141 20.24 -8.72 15.30
C GLU A 141 18.88 -8.09 14.97
N GLU A 142 18.81 -7.31 13.89
CA GLU A 142 17.60 -6.70 13.32
C GLU A 142 16.71 -7.77 12.68
N ALA A 143 17.27 -8.65 11.83
CA ALA A 143 16.55 -9.79 11.26
C ALA A 143 16.05 -10.77 12.35
N ALA A 144 16.83 -11.05 13.39
CA ALA A 144 16.40 -11.88 14.53
C ALA A 144 15.40 -11.18 15.46
N ARG A 145 15.23 -9.85 15.34
CA ARG A 145 14.15 -9.11 16.01
C ARG A 145 12.89 -9.11 15.16
N GLU A 146 13.02 -8.90 13.85
CA GLU A 146 11.92 -9.02 12.90
C GLU A 146 11.35 -10.44 12.86
N GLN A 147 12.18 -11.48 12.87
CA GLN A 147 11.73 -12.88 12.98
C GLN A 147 10.95 -13.15 14.27
N ARG A 148 11.41 -12.66 15.43
CA ARG A 148 10.64 -12.79 16.69
C ARG A 148 9.30 -12.05 16.64
N ILE A 149 9.28 -10.84 16.08
CA ILE A 149 8.03 -10.09 15.89
C ILE A 149 7.10 -10.86 14.93
N GLN A 150 7.64 -11.42 13.84
CA GLN A 150 6.89 -12.22 12.87
C GLN A 150 6.31 -13.49 13.51
N GLU A 151 7.09 -14.21 14.31
CA GLU A 151 6.68 -15.40 15.06
C GLU A 151 5.63 -15.06 16.13
N GLU A 152 5.83 -13.98 16.90
CA GLU A 152 4.85 -13.47 17.87
C GLU A 152 3.54 -13.08 17.18
N GLN A 153 3.58 -12.39 16.04
CA GLN A 153 2.40 -12.05 15.24
C GLN A 153 1.72 -13.29 14.64
N SER A 154 2.46 -14.31 14.20
CA SER A 154 1.88 -15.54 13.64
C SER A 154 1.27 -16.46 14.70
N ASN A 155 1.73 -16.36 15.96
CA ASN A 155 1.19 -17.12 17.09
C ASN A 155 -0.09 -16.49 17.68
N LEU A 156 -0.43 -15.25 17.31
CA LEU A 156 -1.72 -14.65 17.65
C LEU A 156 -2.82 -15.22 16.74
N VAL A 157 -3.48 -16.27 17.22
CA VAL A 157 -4.73 -16.75 16.60
C VAL A 157 -5.73 -15.59 16.63
N SER A 158 -6.16 -15.15 15.44
CA SER A 158 -7.10 -14.03 15.31
C SER A 158 -8.47 -14.41 15.87
N ASP A 159 -9.14 -13.48 16.58
CA ASP A 159 -10.51 -13.66 17.06
C ASP A 159 -11.47 -14.09 15.94
N ARG A 160 -11.22 -13.63 14.69
CA ARG A 160 -11.93 -14.10 13.50
C ARG A 160 -11.82 -15.62 13.33
N MET A 161 -10.60 -16.16 13.32
CA MET A 161 -10.36 -17.59 13.09
C MET A 161 -11.02 -18.43 14.17
N ILE A 162 -11.05 -17.93 15.42
CA ILE A 162 -11.72 -18.58 16.55
C ILE A 162 -13.26 -18.55 16.38
N GLU A 163 -13.83 -17.50 15.79
CA GLU A 163 -15.27 -17.44 15.47
C GLU A 163 -15.64 -18.33 14.29
N ASP A 164 -14.88 -18.26 13.20
CA ASP A 164 -15.04 -19.07 12.00
C ASP A 164 -14.97 -20.58 12.35
N GLU A 165 -13.92 -21.03 13.07
CA GLU A 165 -13.74 -22.43 13.49
C GLU A 165 -14.90 -22.93 14.38
N LYS A 166 -15.41 -22.09 15.29
CA LYS A 166 -16.55 -22.46 16.16
C LYS A 166 -17.86 -22.56 15.38
N LEU A 167 -18.06 -21.71 14.37
CA LEU A 167 -19.23 -21.77 13.51
C LEU A 167 -19.17 -22.99 12.59
N GLU A 168 -18.02 -23.27 11.95
CA GLU A 168 -17.82 -24.46 11.13
C GLU A 168 -18.12 -25.73 11.92
N LYS A 169 -17.55 -25.89 13.12
CA LYS A 169 -17.81 -27.03 14.02
C LYS A 169 -19.27 -27.16 14.48
N LYS A 170 -20.04 -26.06 14.47
CA LYS A 170 -21.48 -26.07 14.77
C LYS A 170 -22.32 -26.47 13.55
N LEU A 171 -21.91 -26.03 12.36
CA LEU A 171 -22.67 -26.18 11.11
C LEU A 171 -22.38 -27.49 10.36
N GLU A 172 -21.15 -28.00 10.40
CA GLU A 172 -20.74 -29.25 9.75
C GLU A 172 -21.64 -30.44 10.14
N PRO A 173 -21.94 -30.71 11.43
CA PRO A 173 -22.83 -31.82 11.81
C PRO A 173 -24.28 -31.68 11.33
N MET A 174 -24.67 -30.48 10.89
CA MET A 174 -26.00 -30.17 10.35
C MET A 174 -26.04 -30.26 8.81
N GLY A 175 -24.91 -30.57 8.15
CA GLY A 175 -24.78 -30.50 6.69
C GLY A 175 -24.90 -29.06 6.15
N LEU A 176 -24.44 -28.09 6.93
CA LEU A 176 -24.47 -26.66 6.60
C LEU A 176 -23.05 -26.08 6.50
N THR A 177 -22.90 -25.03 5.71
CA THR A 177 -21.67 -24.24 5.59
C THR A 177 -21.97 -22.76 5.38
N ILE A 178 -20.96 -21.90 5.53
CA ILE A 178 -21.07 -20.45 5.39
C ILE A 178 -20.76 -20.05 3.95
N GLN A 179 -21.74 -19.42 3.30
CA GLN A 179 -21.53 -18.67 2.07
C GLN A 179 -21.13 -17.23 2.44
N GLU A 180 -19.88 -16.86 2.14
CA GLU A 180 -19.42 -15.48 2.32
C GLU A 180 -20.28 -14.50 1.50
N ILE A 181 -20.68 -13.42 2.16
CA ILE A 181 -21.43 -12.28 1.65
C ILE A 181 -20.52 -11.07 1.69
N LYS A 182 -20.61 -10.19 0.68
CA LYS A 182 -19.79 -8.98 0.56
C LYS A 182 -19.83 -8.16 1.87
N PRO A 183 -18.67 -7.79 2.45
CA PRO A 183 -18.59 -6.95 3.65
C PRO A 183 -18.86 -5.48 3.31
N ASP A 184 -20.11 -5.18 2.99
CA ASP A 184 -20.66 -3.83 2.93
C ASP A 184 -21.82 -3.68 3.93
N GLY A 185 -22.27 -2.44 4.15
CA GLY A 185 -23.34 -2.17 5.11
C GLY A 185 -24.71 -2.79 4.75
N HIS A 186 -24.82 -3.52 3.63
CA HIS A 186 -26.02 -4.27 3.26
C HIS A 186 -25.90 -5.77 3.55
N CYS A 187 -24.84 -6.25 4.22
CA CYS A 187 -24.55 -7.67 4.47
C CYS A 187 -25.77 -8.48 4.98
N LEU A 188 -26.51 -7.97 5.99
CA LEU A 188 -27.73 -8.60 6.49
C LEU A 188 -28.74 -8.89 5.38
N TYR A 189 -29.08 -7.86 4.61
CA TYR A 189 -30.09 -7.92 3.55
C TYR A 189 -29.62 -8.78 2.37
N ARG A 190 -28.32 -8.74 2.05
CA ARG A 190 -27.69 -9.60 1.03
C ARG A 190 -27.69 -11.07 1.43
N ALA A 191 -27.45 -11.38 2.71
CA ALA A 191 -27.50 -12.74 3.23
C ALA A 191 -28.94 -13.30 3.17
N VAL A 192 -29.95 -12.48 3.47
CA VAL A 192 -31.37 -12.83 3.32
C VAL A 192 -31.77 -12.98 1.84
N GLU A 193 -31.37 -12.05 0.96
CA GLU A 193 -31.52 -12.12 -0.50
C GLU A 193 -30.96 -13.43 -1.07
N ASN A 194 -29.76 -13.84 -0.65
CA ASN A 194 -29.13 -15.11 -1.01
C ASN A 194 -29.97 -16.31 -0.51
N GLN A 195 -30.35 -16.32 0.78
CA GLN A 195 -31.19 -17.37 1.38
C GLN A 195 -32.57 -17.53 0.73
N LEU A 196 -33.13 -16.46 0.16
CA LEU A 196 -34.38 -16.50 -0.61
C LEU A 196 -34.13 -17.00 -2.05
N SER A 197 -33.03 -16.58 -2.67
CA SER A 197 -32.67 -16.94 -4.06
C SER A 197 -32.35 -18.42 -4.25
N LEU A 198 -31.79 -19.08 -3.23
CA LEU A 198 -31.48 -20.53 -3.24
C LEU A 198 -32.72 -21.42 -3.29
N ARG A 199 -33.92 -20.88 -3.02
CA ARG A 199 -35.18 -21.64 -3.01
C ARG A 199 -35.89 -21.50 -4.34
N SER A 200 -35.62 -22.44 -5.25
CA SER A 200 -36.06 -22.49 -6.66
C SER A 200 -37.57 -22.30 -6.90
N ASN A 201 -38.40 -22.51 -5.88
CA ASN A 201 -39.86 -22.43 -5.95
C ASN A 201 -40.43 -21.07 -5.47
N SER A 202 -39.61 -20.09 -5.09
CA SER A 202 -40.11 -18.74 -4.78
C SER A 202 -40.40 -17.98 -6.08
N ALA A 203 -41.69 -17.84 -6.41
CA ALA A 203 -42.14 -17.05 -7.56
C ALA A 203 -41.72 -15.56 -7.48
N THR A 204 -41.46 -15.07 -6.26
CA THR A 204 -40.94 -13.73 -5.99
C THR A 204 -39.46 -13.83 -5.61
N ARG A 205 -38.59 -13.19 -6.39
CA ARG A 205 -37.24 -12.85 -5.96
C ARG A 205 -37.28 -11.47 -5.33
N TYR A 206 -36.60 -11.30 -4.20
CA TYR A 206 -36.45 -10.01 -3.53
C TYR A 206 -35.00 -9.58 -3.61
N SER A 207 -34.76 -8.37 -4.11
CA SER A 207 -33.46 -7.70 -4.00
C SER A 207 -33.20 -7.19 -2.58
N TYR A 208 -31.94 -7.01 -2.20
CA TYR A 208 -31.59 -6.44 -0.91
C TYR A 208 -32.17 -5.02 -0.69
N GLN A 209 -32.41 -4.25 -1.76
CA GLN A 209 -33.10 -2.96 -1.68
C GLN A 209 -34.59 -3.11 -1.36
N GLU A 210 -35.30 -4.04 -2.00
CA GLU A 210 -36.70 -4.33 -1.70
C GLU A 210 -36.88 -4.83 -0.26
N LEU A 211 -35.95 -5.67 0.21
CA LEU A 211 -35.95 -6.13 1.61
C LEU A 211 -35.78 -4.95 2.60
N ARG A 212 -34.91 -3.97 2.30
CA ARG A 212 -34.77 -2.73 3.10
C ARG A 212 -36.06 -1.91 3.13
N LEU A 213 -36.68 -1.66 1.98
CA LEU A 213 -37.95 -0.94 1.87
C LEU A 213 -39.09 -1.65 2.63
N MET A 214 -39.20 -2.97 2.49
CA MET A 214 -40.19 -3.78 3.22
C MET A 214 -39.98 -3.71 4.74
N THR A 215 -38.72 -3.74 5.18
CA THR A 215 -38.33 -3.65 6.60
C THR A 215 -38.74 -2.30 7.19
N ALA A 216 -38.27 -1.19 6.60
CA ALA A 216 -38.59 0.16 7.05
C ALA A 216 -40.09 0.48 6.99
N LYS A 217 -40.81 -0.05 5.99
CA LYS A 217 -42.27 0.07 5.92
C LYS A 217 -42.94 -0.66 7.08
N TYR A 218 -42.60 -1.93 7.31
CA TYR A 218 -43.22 -2.75 8.35
C TYR A 218 -42.97 -2.18 9.75
N MET A 219 -41.74 -1.74 10.02
CA MET A 219 -41.36 -1.10 11.29
C MET A 219 -42.13 0.19 11.55
N ARG A 220 -42.41 1.02 10.53
CA ARG A 220 -43.27 2.21 10.66
C ARG A 220 -44.73 1.84 10.90
N GLU A 221 -45.26 0.84 10.21
CA GLU A 221 -46.65 0.38 10.37
C GLU A 221 -46.90 -0.27 11.75
N HIS A 222 -45.87 -0.84 12.37
CA HIS A 222 -45.94 -1.56 13.66
C HIS A 222 -45.06 -0.90 14.74
N ALA A 223 -44.89 0.43 14.71
CA ALA A 223 -43.90 1.15 15.51
C ALA A 223 -43.96 0.83 17.02
N ALA A 224 -45.14 0.56 17.58
CA ALA A 224 -45.33 0.20 18.98
C ALA A 224 -44.56 -1.07 19.41
N ASP A 225 -44.35 -2.02 18.49
CA ASP A 225 -43.66 -3.28 18.76
C ASP A 225 -42.12 -3.11 18.75
N PHE A 226 -41.61 -2.10 18.04
CA PHE A 226 -40.17 -1.84 17.86
C PHE A 226 -39.64 -0.72 18.77
N LEU A 227 -40.45 0.30 19.07
CA LEU A 227 -40.06 1.47 19.88
C LEU A 227 -39.41 1.12 21.23
N PRO A 228 -39.92 0.16 22.04
CA PRO A 228 -39.29 -0.18 23.32
C PRO A 228 -37.84 -0.68 23.16
N PHE A 229 -37.57 -1.45 22.11
CA PHE A 229 -36.24 -2.00 21.84
C PHE A 229 -35.33 -0.96 21.19
N PHE A 230 -35.84 -0.16 20.26
CA PHE A 230 -35.12 0.99 19.67
C PHE A 230 -34.64 1.99 20.74
N LEU A 231 -35.50 2.29 21.72
CA LEU A 231 -35.15 3.11 22.89
C LEU A 231 -34.06 2.46 23.75
N ALA A 232 -34.16 1.14 24.01
CA ALA A 232 -33.21 0.40 24.83
C ALA A 232 -31.81 0.27 24.19
N GLU A 233 -31.72 0.23 22.86
CA GLU A 233 -30.45 0.22 22.12
C GLU A 233 -29.73 1.59 22.14
N GLY A 234 -30.32 2.63 22.73
CA GLY A 234 -29.71 3.96 22.82
C GLY A 234 -29.61 4.70 21.47
N LYS A 235 -30.31 4.22 20.43
CA LYS A 235 -30.37 4.81 19.07
C LYS A 235 -31.14 6.14 19.00
N VAL A 236 -31.43 6.76 20.14
CA VAL A 236 -32.12 8.04 20.24
C VAL A 236 -31.11 9.16 20.04
N GLU A 237 -31.03 9.71 18.82
CA GLU A 237 -30.46 11.05 18.65
C GLU A 237 -31.19 12.05 19.56
N THR A 238 -30.45 12.99 20.15
CA THR A 238 -30.87 13.87 21.25
C THR A 238 -31.95 14.88 20.84
N GLY A 239 -33.17 14.39 20.62
CA GLY A 239 -34.39 15.15 20.34
C GLY A 239 -35.48 14.89 21.39
N PRO A 240 -36.53 15.73 21.43
CA PRO A 240 -37.57 15.66 22.45
C PRO A 240 -38.64 14.57 22.23
N ASP A 241 -38.77 14.02 21.01
CA ASP A 241 -39.74 12.97 20.68
C ASP A 241 -39.05 11.70 20.12
N PRO A 242 -39.10 10.55 20.84
CA PRO A 242 -38.65 9.26 20.33
C PRO A 242 -39.23 8.85 18.97
N SER A 243 -40.45 9.31 18.67
CA SER A 243 -41.18 8.96 17.44
C SER A 243 -40.49 9.53 16.21
N GLU A 244 -39.99 10.77 16.28
CA GLU A 244 -39.23 11.39 15.18
C GLU A 244 -37.90 10.64 14.93
N SER A 245 -37.16 10.31 16.00
CA SER A 245 -35.91 9.55 15.88
C SER A 245 -36.14 8.15 15.30
N PHE A 246 -37.25 7.49 15.64
CA PHE A 246 -37.63 6.21 15.04
C PHE A 246 -38.03 6.31 13.56
N GLN A 247 -38.71 7.40 13.15
CA GLN A 247 -39.02 7.64 11.74
C GLN A 247 -37.74 7.86 10.92
N ARG A 248 -36.77 8.62 11.44
CA ARG A 248 -35.45 8.80 10.81
C ARG A 248 -34.70 7.48 10.69
N TYR A 249 -34.68 6.67 11.76
CA TYR A 249 -34.07 5.35 11.74
C TYR A 249 -34.66 4.44 10.64
N CYS A 250 -35.99 4.43 10.48
CA CYS A 250 -36.64 3.73 9.38
C CYS A 250 -36.26 4.29 8.00
N GLN A 251 -36.15 5.61 7.87
CA GLN A 251 -35.71 6.27 6.64
C GLN A 251 -34.25 5.91 6.27
N ASP A 252 -33.36 5.84 7.25
CA ASP A 252 -31.95 5.45 7.05
C ASP A 252 -31.83 3.99 6.63
N ILE A 253 -32.65 3.09 7.19
CA ILE A 253 -32.73 1.69 6.78
C ILE A 253 -33.08 1.56 5.29
N GLU A 254 -34.08 2.29 4.80
CA GLU A 254 -34.52 2.15 3.40
C GLU A 254 -33.64 2.89 2.38
N SER A 255 -33.03 4.01 2.78
CA SER A 255 -32.32 4.90 1.85
C SER A 255 -30.79 4.77 1.86
N THR A 256 -30.19 4.11 2.87
CA THR A 256 -28.73 4.11 3.06
C THR A 256 -28.12 2.69 3.20
N ALA A 257 -26.82 2.64 3.50
CA ALA A 257 -26.10 1.44 3.90
C ALA A 257 -26.05 1.25 5.43
N ALA A 258 -26.97 1.83 6.20
CA ALA A 258 -27.11 1.61 7.64
C ALA A 258 -27.18 0.11 7.94
N TRP A 259 -26.36 -0.35 8.90
CA TRP A 259 -26.27 -1.77 9.27
C TRP A 259 -27.55 -2.21 9.96
N GLY A 260 -28.05 -3.40 9.60
CA GLY A 260 -29.21 -4.00 10.26
C GLY A 260 -28.78 -5.03 11.31
N GLY A 261 -29.64 -5.26 12.28
CA GLY A 261 -29.49 -6.27 13.32
C GLY A 261 -30.84 -6.85 13.74
N GLN A 262 -31.07 -6.93 15.06
CA GLN A 262 -32.20 -7.66 15.64
C GLN A 262 -33.58 -7.07 15.25
N LEU A 263 -33.72 -5.75 15.22
CA LEU A 263 -34.98 -5.09 14.85
C LEU A 263 -35.37 -5.40 13.39
N GLU A 264 -34.40 -5.30 12.48
CA GLU A 264 -34.59 -5.52 11.05
C GLU A 264 -34.91 -6.99 10.77
N LEU A 265 -34.26 -7.93 11.47
CA LEU A 265 -34.57 -9.35 11.41
C LEU A 265 -35.97 -9.68 11.95
N GLY A 266 -36.40 -9.02 13.04
CA GLY A 266 -37.76 -9.14 13.56
C GLY A 266 -38.81 -8.68 12.55
N ALA A 267 -38.59 -7.54 11.90
CA ALA A 267 -39.46 -7.06 10.83
C ALA A 267 -39.45 -7.98 9.59
N LEU A 268 -38.26 -8.38 9.09
CA LEU A 268 -38.12 -9.27 7.93
C LEU A 268 -38.84 -10.61 8.13
N THR A 269 -38.76 -11.17 9.33
CA THR A 269 -39.49 -12.37 9.77
C THR A 269 -40.98 -12.25 9.47
N HIS A 270 -41.60 -11.14 9.88
CA HIS A 270 -43.04 -10.89 9.68
C HIS A 270 -43.40 -10.49 8.25
N CYS A 271 -42.51 -9.77 7.54
CA CYS A 271 -42.66 -9.39 6.13
C CYS A 271 -42.66 -10.61 5.21
N LEU A 272 -41.71 -11.52 5.41
CA LEU A 272 -41.50 -12.69 4.55
C LEU A 272 -42.36 -13.89 4.98
N LYS A 273 -42.94 -13.85 6.18
CA LYS A 273 -43.62 -15.00 6.82
C LYS A 273 -42.70 -16.22 6.84
N LYS A 274 -41.48 -16.04 7.34
CA LYS A 274 -40.43 -17.06 7.43
C LYS A 274 -39.78 -17.07 8.81
N HIS A 275 -39.49 -18.27 9.29
CA HIS A 275 -38.60 -18.49 10.41
C HIS A 275 -37.16 -18.11 10.02
N ILE A 276 -36.46 -17.38 10.88
CA ILE A 276 -35.05 -17.00 10.72
C ILE A 276 -34.24 -17.58 11.87
N VAL A 277 -33.10 -18.21 11.54
CA VAL A 277 -32.09 -18.69 12.48
C VAL A 277 -30.78 -17.95 12.21
N VAL A 278 -30.19 -17.36 13.25
CA VAL A 278 -28.87 -16.73 13.22
C VAL A 278 -27.93 -17.54 14.10
N TYR A 279 -26.94 -18.17 13.49
CA TYR A 279 -25.89 -18.89 14.20
C TYR A 279 -24.75 -17.96 14.61
N SER A 280 -24.14 -18.18 15.78
CA SER A 280 -22.89 -17.49 16.17
C SER A 280 -21.88 -18.44 16.81
N GLY A 281 -20.58 -18.13 16.62
CA GLY A 281 -19.47 -18.82 17.29
C GLY A 281 -19.19 -18.29 18.70
N SER A 282 -19.55 -17.04 18.99
CA SER A 282 -19.29 -16.37 20.27
C SER A 282 -20.53 -16.17 21.14
N PHE A 283 -21.73 -16.32 20.58
CA PHE A 283 -23.01 -16.07 21.24
C PHE A 283 -23.97 -17.25 21.08
N PRO A 284 -25.03 -17.35 21.92
CA PRO A 284 -26.15 -18.25 21.67
C PRO A 284 -26.78 -18.00 20.30
N ASP A 285 -27.30 -19.05 19.67
CA ASP A 285 -28.02 -18.93 18.40
C ASP A 285 -29.38 -18.26 18.63
N VAL A 286 -29.79 -17.40 17.69
CA VAL A 286 -31.02 -16.60 17.79
C VAL A 286 -32.04 -17.12 16.79
N GLU A 287 -33.25 -17.42 17.26
CA GLU A 287 -34.38 -17.85 16.43
C GLU A 287 -35.52 -16.83 16.50
N MET A 288 -36.03 -16.42 15.33
CA MET A 288 -37.15 -15.48 15.18
C MET A 288 -38.22 -16.06 14.26
N GLY A 289 -39.49 -15.77 14.53
CA GLY A 289 -40.60 -16.23 13.68
C GLY A 289 -40.93 -17.71 13.82
N LYS A 290 -40.91 -18.24 15.05
CA LYS A 290 -41.19 -19.66 15.32
C LYS A 290 -42.60 -20.06 14.87
N GLU A 291 -43.53 -19.12 14.84
CA GLU A 291 -44.87 -19.26 14.28
C GLU A 291 -44.89 -19.47 12.75
N TYR A 292 -43.82 -19.10 12.04
CA TYR A 292 -43.64 -19.33 10.60
C TYR A 292 -42.77 -20.56 10.29
N LYS A 293 -42.38 -21.34 11.31
CA LYS A 293 -41.77 -22.65 11.08
C LYS A 293 -42.86 -23.58 10.53
N SER A 294 -42.76 -23.94 9.24
CA SER A 294 -43.78 -24.74 8.55
C SER A 294 -44.19 -25.97 9.37
N GLY A 295 -45.50 -26.17 9.49
CA GLY A 295 -46.10 -26.96 10.56
C GLY A 295 -45.56 -28.38 10.74
N SER A 296 -45.50 -28.78 12.01
CA SER A 296 -45.26 -30.15 12.50
C SER A 296 -45.85 -31.24 11.58
N GLY A 297 -44.99 -32.04 10.94
CA GLY A 297 -45.46 -33.21 10.17
C GLY A 297 -44.50 -33.84 9.16
N GLY A 298 -43.39 -33.19 8.79
CA GLY A 298 -42.44 -33.80 7.84
C GLY A 298 -41.08 -33.10 7.77
N SER A 299 -40.04 -33.88 7.42
CA SER A 299 -38.62 -33.50 7.44
C SER A 299 -38.20 -32.34 6.52
N ASN A 300 -39.14 -31.71 5.81
CA ASN A 300 -38.91 -30.52 4.99
C ASN A 300 -39.11 -29.18 5.73
N GLY A 301 -39.54 -29.19 7.00
CA GLY A 301 -39.81 -27.97 7.78
C GLY A 301 -38.58 -27.06 7.93
N ASP A 302 -37.39 -27.63 8.16
CA ASP A 302 -36.16 -26.85 8.31
C ASP A 302 -35.66 -26.27 6.97
N ALA A 303 -36.00 -26.89 5.82
CA ALA A 303 -35.70 -26.37 4.48
C ALA A 303 -36.49 -25.08 4.14
N ALA A 304 -37.46 -24.68 4.96
CA ALA A 304 -38.17 -23.41 4.83
C ALA A 304 -37.56 -22.24 5.62
N SER A 305 -36.62 -22.50 6.54
CA SER A 305 -36.03 -21.46 7.41
C SER A 305 -34.91 -20.69 6.70
N ILE A 306 -34.86 -19.37 6.88
CA ILE A 306 -33.74 -18.53 6.50
C ILE A 306 -32.62 -18.75 7.54
N ARG A 307 -31.42 -19.09 7.08
CA ARG A 307 -30.27 -19.38 7.94
C ARG A 307 -29.15 -18.39 7.67
N LEU A 308 -28.67 -17.74 8.71
CA LEU A 308 -27.62 -16.72 8.68
C LEU A 308 -26.53 -17.09 9.70
N SER A 309 -25.32 -16.59 9.52
CA SER A 309 -24.29 -16.62 10.55
C SER A 309 -23.85 -15.19 10.88
N TYR A 310 -23.83 -14.85 12.17
CA TYR A 310 -23.36 -13.58 12.70
C TYR A 310 -21.93 -13.72 13.23
N HIS A 311 -21.08 -12.80 12.78
CA HIS A 311 -19.66 -12.72 13.09
C HIS A 311 -19.36 -11.37 13.71
N ARG A 312 -18.62 -11.31 14.82
CA ARG A 312 -18.29 -10.03 15.47
C ARG A 312 -16.94 -9.48 15.02
N HIS A 313 -16.01 -10.35 14.60
CA HIS A 313 -14.64 -9.96 14.22
C HIS A 313 -14.26 -10.36 12.79
N ALA A 314 -15.20 -10.76 11.93
CA ALA A 314 -14.90 -11.21 10.56
C ALA A 314 -14.14 -10.16 9.72
N TYR A 315 -14.35 -8.87 9.98
CA TYR A 315 -13.68 -7.77 9.29
C TYR A 315 -13.31 -6.67 10.29
N GLY A 316 -12.31 -5.84 9.95
CA GLY A 316 -11.85 -4.73 10.81
C GLY A 316 -12.87 -3.61 11.06
N LEU A 317 -14.06 -3.68 10.45
CA LEU A 317 -15.19 -2.81 10.73
C LEU A 317 -16.09 -3.36 11.87
N GLY A 318 -15.96 -4.64 12.22
CA GLY A 318 -16.74 -5.30 13.27
C GLY A 318 -17.78 -6.29 12.71
N GLU A 319 -19.03 -6.08 13.09
CA GLU A 319 -20.14 -7.01 12.89
C GLU A 319 -20.46 -7.30 11.43
N HIS A 320 -20.76 -8.56 11.12
CA HIS A 320 -21.09 -8.99 9.75
C HIS A 320 -22.02 -10.20 9.72
N TYR A 321 -22.88 -10.25 8.70
CA TYR A 321 -23.79 -11.36 8.43
C TYR A 321 -23.43 -12.07 7.13
N ASN A 322 -23.24 -13.38 7.21
CA ASN A 322 -23.11 -14.28 6.06
C ASN A 322 -24.34 -15.19 5.93
N SER A 323 -24.51 -15.80 4.76
CA SER A 323 -25.59 -16.76 4.48
C SER A 323 -25.15 -18.17 4.90
N VAL A 324 -26.06 -18.99 5.43
CA VAL A 324 -25.77 -20.38 5.82
C VAL A 324 -26.53 -21.35 4.94
N ILE A 325 -25.81 -22.08 4.11
CA ILE A 325 -26.34 -22.89 3.01
C ILE A 325 -26.10 -24.38 3.27
N PRO A 326 -26.91 -25.29 2.69
CA PRO A 326 -26.55 -26.71 2.63
C PRO A 326 -25.17 -26.91 2.01
N THR A 327 -24.34 -27.78 2.58
CA THR A 327 -22.97 -28.04 2.09
C THR A 327 -22.95 -28.55 0.64
N GLU A 328 -24.03 -29.19 0.19
CA GLU A 328 -24.24 -29.63 -1.20
C GLU A 328 -24.46 -28.50 -2.23
N LEU A 329 -24.68 -27.26 -1.77
CA LEU A 329 -24.89 -26.07 -2.63
C LEU A 329 -23.71 -25.08 -2.59
N SER A 330 -22.59 -25.46 -1.95
CA SER A 330 -21.41 -24.62 -1.73
C SER A 330 -20.32 -24.77 -2.78
#